data_AF-A0A3R6SB31-F1
#
_entry.id   AF-A0A3R6SB31-F1
#
_cell.length_a   1.000
_cell.length_b   1.000
_cell.length_c   1.000
_cell.angle_alpha   90.00
_cell.angle_beta   90.00
_cell.angle_gamma   90.00
#
_symmetry.space_group_name_H-M   'P 1'
#
loop_
_entity.id
_entity.type
_entity.pdbx_description
1 polymer ?
#
loop_
_entity_poly.entity_id
_entity_poly.type
_entity_poly.pdbx_seq_one_letter_code
_entity_poly.pdbx_strand_id
1 'polypeptide(L)'
;MDTMKRYIIAVLLILIVSACGKTPINGDLDGRWQIMKIEYASGEEETPERAYYSVALHTINLMQVGVTSQTGNMEYTGDSLFVEMPVSKIEDLLPFGMNDTKQRFGVKELTSKHLVLQSDYARLEFRKF
;
A
#
# COMPACT_ATOMS: atom_id res chain seq x y z
N MET A 1 -47.89 -2.27 15.75
CA MET A 1 -46.78 -1.39 15.34
C MET A 1 -47.33 -0.35 14.38
N ASP A 2 -47.39 0.90 14.82
CA ASP A 2 -48.03 2.00 14.08
C ASP A 2 -47.37 2.24 12.73
N THR A 3 -48.15 2.68 11.73
CA THR A 3 -47.68 2.93 10.37
C THR A 3 -46.49 3.89 10.34
N MET A 4 -46.50 4.91 11.20
CA MET A 4 -45.39 5.85 11.39
C MET A 4 -44.11 5.16 11.91
N LYS A 5 -44.23 4.23 12.87
CA LYS A 5 -43.08 3.43 13.35
C LYS A 5 -42.52 2.53 12.25
N ARG A 6 -43.37 1.98 11.37
CA ARG A 6 -42.93 1.18 10.21
C ARG A 6 -42.12 2.01 9.22
N TYR A 7 -42.54 3.24 8.94
CA TYR A 7 -41.79 4.15 8.06
C TYR A 7 -40.45 4.59 8.67
N ILE A 8 -40.41 4.89 9.97
CA ILE A 8 -39.17 5.26 10.66
C ILE A 8 -38.17 4.08 10.63
N ILE A 9 -38.64 2.86 10.90
CA ILE A 9 -37.80 1.66 10.84
C ILE A 9 -37.29 1.41 9.41
N ALA A 10 -38.13 1.58 8.39
CA ALA A 10 -37.74 1.42 7.00
C ALA A 10 -36.66 2.44 6.57
N VAL A 11 -36.80 3.71 6.97
CA VAL A 11 -35.80 4.75 6.70
C VAL A 11 -34.47 4.45 7.42
N LEU A 12 -34.52 4.01 8.68
CA LEU A 12 -33.32 3.64 9.43
C LEU A 12 -32.59 2.44 8.80
N LEU A 13 -33.33 1.44 8.30
CA LEU A 13 -32.74 0.29 7.61
C LEU A 13 -32.03 0.70 6.31
N ILE A 14 -32.61 1.63 5.54
CA ILE A 14 -31.99 2.14 4.30
C ILE A 14 -30.69 2.91 4.60
N LEU A 15 -30.68 3.74 5.65
CA LEU A 15 -29.50 4.52 6.04
C LEU A 15 -28.31 3.65 6.49
N ILE A 16 -28.58 2.48 7.08
CA ILE A 16 -27.53 1.53 7.49
C ILE A 16 -26.83 0.90 6.27
N VAL A 17 -27.54 0.69 5.15
CA VAL A 17 -26.96 0.10 3.93
C VAL A 17 -26.05 1.09 3.19
N SER A 18 -26.28 2.40 3.33
CA SER A 18 -25.41 3.44 2.76
C SER A 18 -24.13 3.71 3.55
N ALA A 19 -23.92 3.08 4.71
CA ALA A 19 -22.68 3.18 5.48
C ALA A 19 -21.55 2.29 4.94
N CYS A 20 -21.58 1.99 3.64
CA CYS A 20 -20.50 1.27 2.96
C CYS A 20 -19.26 2.17 2.95
N GLY A 21 -18.29 1.85 3.82
CA GLY A 21 -17.01 2.55 3.88
C GLY A 21 -16.35 2.61 2.50
N LYS A 22 -15.43 3.56 2.31
CA LYS A 22 -14.67 3.66 1.06
C LYS A 22 -14.11 2.28 0.72
N THR A 23 -14.60 1.68 -0.36
CA THR A 23 -14.09 0.40 -0.83
C THR A 23 -12.63 0.58 -1.23
N PRO A 24 -11.76 -0.37 -0.85
CA PRO A 24 -10.42 -0.47 -1.43
C PRO A 24 -10.50 -0.30 -2.96
N ILE A 25 -9.72 0.63 -3.51
CA ILE A 25 -9.72 0.92 -4.94
C ILE A 25 -8.56 0.21 -5.67
N ASN A 26 -7.58 -0.31 -4.93
CA ASN A 26 -6.40 -0.99 -5.46
C ASN A 26 -6.50 -2.52 -5.33
N GLY A 27 -7.69 -3.06 -5.04
CA GLY A 27 -7.90 -4.50 -4.84
C GLY A 27 -7.05 -5.04 -3.68
N ASP A 28 -6.41 -6.20 -3.88
CA ASP A 28 -5.57 -6.85 -2.87
C ASP A 28 -4.37 -6.01 -2.42
N LEU A 29 -3.95 -5.01 -3.21
CA LEU A 29 -2.82 -4.14 -2.89
C LEU A 29 -3.12 -3.23 -1.69
N ASP A 30 -4.36 -2.78 -1.50
CA ASP A 30 -4.72 -1.89 -0.39
C ASP A 30 -4.49 -2.56 0.98
N GLY A 31 -3.93 -1.82 1.92
CA GLY A 31 -3.57 -2.28 3.26
C GLY A 31 -2.07 -2.19 3.53
N ARG A 32 -1.63 -2.85 4.60
CA ARG A 32 -0.24 -2.81 5.06
C ARG A 32 0.52 -4.05 4.63
N TRP A 33 1.71 -3.83 4.11
CA TRP A 33 2.64 -4.84 3.62
C TRP A 33 3.94 -4.70 4.37
N GLN A 34 4.46 -5.79 4.91
CA GLN A 34 5.78 -5.83 5.52
C GLN A 34 6.79 -6.33 4.49
N ILE A 35 7.90 -5.60 4.32
CA ILE A 35 9.04 -6.08 3.52
C ILE A 35 9.67 -7.26 4.26
N MET A 36 9.80 -8.38 3.56
CA MET A 36 10.42 -9.60 4.05
C MET A 36 11.83 -9.79 3.48
N LYS A 37 12.08 -9.29 2.26
CA LYS A 37 13.39 -9.37 1.61
C LYS A 37 13.54 -8.24 0.60
N ILE A 38 14.75 -7.69 0.50
CA ILE A 38 15.20 -6.82 -0.58
C ILE A 38 16.36 -7.52 -1.27
N GLU A 39 16.23 -7.77 -2.58
CA GLU A 39 17.28 -8.30 -3.44
C GLU A 39 17.70 -7.18 -4.41
N TYR A 40 18.88 -6.60 -4.19
CA TYR A 40 19.36 -5.49 -5.01
C TYR A 40 19.92 -6.00 -6.34
N ALA A 41 19.85 -5.16 -7.38
CA ALA A 41 20.44 -5.46 -8.69
C ALA A 41 21.97 -5.67 -8.63
N SER A 42 22.64 -5.17 -7.58
CA SER A 42 24.05 -5.43 -7.28
C SER A 42 24.33 -6.88 -6.85
N GLY A 43 23.30 -7.64 -6.49
CA GLY A 43 23.40 -8.98 -5.91
C GLY A 43 23.46 -9.02 -4.38
N GLU A 44 23.44 -7.86 -3.71
CA GLU A 44 23.29 -7.77 -2.26
C GLU A 44 21.85 -8.09 -1.84
N GLU A 45 21.69 -8.66 -0.66
CA GLU A 45 20.38 -8.97 -0.09
C GLU A 45 20.26 -8.44 1.33
N GLU A 46 19.09 -7.90 1.66
CA GLU A 46 18.77 -7.42 2.99
C GLU A 46 17.42 -7.98 3.47
N THR A 47 17.30 -8.14 4.79
CA THR A 47 16.03 -8.47 5.47
C THR A 47 15.71 -7.33 6.43
N PRO A 48 15.01 -6.27 5.97
CA PRO A 48 14.75 -5.10 6.80
C PRO A 48 13.96 -5.45 8.06
N GLU A 49 14.42 -4.98 9.21
CA GLU A 49 13.67 -5.14 10.44
C GLU A 49 12.46 -4.20 10.45
N ARG A 50 11.26 -4.76 10.32
CA ARG A 50 9.98 -4.06 10.48
C ARG A 50 9.84 -2.82 9.57
N ALA A 51 10.13 -2.99 8.27
CA ALA A 51 9.84 -2.00 7.24
C ALA A 51 8.50 -2.32 6.54
N TYR A 52 7.70 -1.30 6.26
CA TYR A 52 6.32 -1.43 5.78
C TYR A 52 5.95 -0.47 4.68
N TYR A 53 5.14 -0.95 3.75
CA TYR A 53 4.40 -0.17 2.75
C TYR A 53 2.93 -0.20 3.14
N SER A 54 2.33 0.96 3.41
CA SER A 54 0.90 1.07 3.66
C SER A 54 0.24 1.77 2.49
N VAL A 55 -0.62 1.06 1.77
CA VAL A 55 -1.32 1.55 0.59
C VAL A 55 -2.78 1.80 0.95
N ALA A 56 -3.27 2.99 0.61
CA ALA A 56 -4.69 3.33 0.73
C ALA A 56 -5.04 4.39 -0.31
N LEU A 57 -6.10 4.16 -1.08
CA LEU A 57 -6.55 5.09 -2.13
C LEU A 57 -5.40 5.43 -3.11
N HIS A 58 -5.02 6.70 -3.25
CA HIS A 58 -3.90 7.13 -4.10
C HIS A 58 -2.64 7.45 -3.29
N THR A 59 -2.55 6.93 -2.07
CA THR A 59 -1.47 7.27 -1.13
C THR A 59 -0.72 6.03 -0.69
N ILE A 60 0.58 6.23 -0.49
CA ILE A 60 1.49 5.23 0.06
C ILE A 60 2.28 5.86 1.22
N ASN A 61 2.39 5.12 2.31
CA ASN A 61 3.20 5.48 3.47
C ASN A 61 4.26 4.42 3.73
N LEU A 62 5.51 4.87 3.88
CA LEU A 62 6.66 4.04 4.20
C LEU A 62 7.04 4.24 5.65
N MET A 63 7.13 3.15 6.40
CA MET A 63 7.47 3.18 7.82
C MET A 63 8.46 2.08 8.15
N GLN A 64 9.51 2.43 8.87
CA GLN A 64 10.40 1.48 9.53
C GLN A 64 10.71 1.98 10.94
N VAL A 65 10.90 1.06 11.88
CA VAL A 65 11.23 1.43 13.27
C VAL A 65 12.58 2.17 13.28
N GLY A 66 12.61 3.36 13.89
CA GLY A 66 13.82 4.18 13.97
C GLY A 66 14.14 5.00 12.71
N VAL A 67 13.31 4.90 11.67
CA VAL A 67 13.44 5.67 10.42
C VAL A 67 12.27 6.65 10.30
N THR A 68 12.55 7.86 9.81
CA THR A 68 11.51 8.86 9.53
C THR A 68 10.54 8.32 8.48
N SER A 69 9.24 8.33 8.82
CA SER A 69 8.21 7.86 7.89
C SER A 69 8.10 8.78 6.68
N GLN A 70 7.95 8.17 5.50
CA GLN A 70 7.82 8.88 4.23
C GLN A 70 6.41 8.70 3.69
N THR A 71 5.84 9.74 3.07
CA THR A 71 4.49 9.68 2.49
C THR A 71 4.51 10.23 1.08
N GLY A 72 3.87 9.51 0.18
CA GLY A 72 3.81 9.86 -1.23
C GLY A 72 2.48 9.48 -1.86
N ASN A 73 2.40 9.77 -3.14
CA ASN A 73 1.30 9.39 -4.00
C ASN A 73 1.63 8.08 -4.71
N MET A 74 0.59 7.36 -5.12
CA MET A 74 0.74 6.17 -5.93
C MET A 74 -0.36 6.05 -6.99
N GLU A 75 -0.03 5.37 -8.08
CA GLU A 75 -0.97 4.84 -9.06
C GLU A 75 -0.68 3.35 -9.31
N TYR A 76 -1.71 2.51 -9.19
CA TYR A 76 -1.62 1.08 -9.49
C TYR A 76 -2.50 0.79 -10.71
N THR A 77 -1.86 0.36 -11.80
CA THR A 77 -2.55 0.09 -13.06
C THR A 77 -1.89 -1.06 -13.80
N GLY A 78 -2.71 -2.02 -14.23
CA GLY A 78 -2.24 -3.25 -14.86
C GLY A 78 -1.24 -4.01 -13.98
N ASP A 79 -0.01 -4.14 -14.48
CA ASP A 79 1.10 -4.84 -13.85
C ASP A 79 2.11 -3.91 -13.17
N SER A 80 1.77 -2.64 -12.97
CA SER A 80 2.72 -1.62 -12.57
C SER A 80 2.20 -0.76 -11.40
N LEU A 81 3.07 -0.54 -10.41
CA LEU A 81 2.88 0.41 -9.32
C LEU A 81 3.83 1.59 -9.53
N PHE A 82 3.27 2.78 -9.65
CA PHE A 82 4.00 4.04 -9.76
C PHE A 82 3.93 4.77 -8.43
N VAL A 83 5.09 5.16 -7.89
CA VAL A 83 5.22 5.83 -6.60
C VAL A 83 5.92 7.17 -6.79
N GLU A 84 5.37 8.23 -6.21
CA GLU A 84 5.98 9.55 -6.19
C GLU A 84 6.07 10.07 -4.75
N MET A 85 7.29 10.38 -4.31
CA MET A 85 7.64 10.86 -2.97
C MET A 85 8.12 12.32 -3.05
N PRO A 86 7.22 13.30 -3.25
CA PRO A 86 7.57 14.65 -3.69
C PRO A 86 8.37 15.47 -2.68
N VAL A 87 8.36 15.09 -1.40
CA VAL A 87 9.03 15.81 -0.31
C VAL A 87 10.12 14.99 0.37
N SER A 88 10.37 13.77 -0.11
CA SER A 88 11.39 12.88 0.44
C SER A 88 12.71 13.08 -0.26
N LYS A 89 13.79 12.73 0.43
CA LYS A 89 15.11 12.62 -0.19
C LYS A 89 15.41 11.16 -0.52
N ILE A 90 16.25 10.92 -1.52
CA ILE A 90 16.59 9.56 -1.96
C ILE A 90 17.16 8.75 -0.78
N GLU A 91 18.02 9.34 0.05
CA GLU A 91 18.60 8.65 1.21
C GLU A 91 17.58 8.10 2.20
N ASP A 92 16.42 8.75 2.35
CA ASP A 92 15.35 8.32 3.24
C ASP A 92 14.52 7.16 2.66
N LEU A 93 14.69 6.89 1.36
CA LEU A 93 13.95 5.88 0.60
C LEU A 93 14.77 4.60 0.37
N LEU A 94 16.10 4.66 0.51
CA LEU A 94 16.99 3.50 0.38
C LEU A 94 16.59 2.33 1.31
N PRO A 95 16.23 2.52 2.59
CA PRO A 95 15.84 1.42 3.48
C PRO A 95 14.58 0.67 3.02
N PHE A 96 13.83 1.28 2.10
CA PHE A 96 12.60 0.74 1.54
C PHE A 96 12.80 0.10 0.16
N GLY A 97 14.04 0.06 -0.36
CA GLY A 97 14.35 -0.50 -1.66
C GLY A 97 13.97 0.40 -2.83
N MET A 98 14.07 1.73 -2.64
CA MET A 98 13.89 2.74 -3.69
C MET A 98 15.11 3.65 -3.80
N ASN A 99 15.62 3.86 -5.01
CA ASN A 99 16.76 4.73 -5.29
C ASN A 99 16.37 6.03 -6.01
N ASP A 100 15.06 6.31 -6.12
CA ASP A 100 14.51 7.54 -6.69
C ASP A 100 13.25 7.96 -5.93
N THR A 101 12.95 9.25 -5.97
CA THR A 101 11.69 9.85 -5.51
C THR A 101 10.52 9.53 -6.44
N LYS A 102 10.79 9.17 -7.70
CA LYS A 102 9.79 8.66 -8.66
C LYS A 102 10.13 7.23 -9.05
N GLN A 103 9.50 6.27 -8.39
CA GLN A 103 9.80 4.86 -8.58
C GLN A 103 8.68 4.16 -9.35
N ARG A 104 9.05 3.47 -10.42
CA ARG A 104 8.19 2.46 -11.05
C ARG A 104 8.58 1.08 -10.54
N PHE A 105 7.59 0.30 -10.15
CA PHE A 105 7.70 -1.12 -9.87
C PHE A 105 6.81 -1.91 -10.82
N GLY A 106 7.33 -3.01 -11.36
CA GLY A 106 6.50 -4.08 -11.88
C GLY A 106 5.96 -4.94 -10.72
N VAL A 107 4.65 -5.16 -10.69
CA VAL A 107 3.97 -6.09 -9.78
C VAL A 107 4.11 -7.49 -10.35
N LYS A 108 5.03 -8.28 -9.79
CA LYS A 108 5.34 -9.63 -10.28
C LYS A 108 4.40 -10.68 -9.70
N GLU A 109 3.94 -10.45 -8.49
CA GLU A 109 2.92 -11.26 -7.84
C GLU A 109 2.08 -10.37 -6.94
N LEU A 110 0.77 -10.58 -6.94
CA LEU A 110 -0.17 -9.95 -6.02
C LEU A 110 -1.28 -10.94 -5.66
N THR A 111 -1.39 -11.23 -4.38
CA THR A 111 -2.50 -11.97 -3.77
C THR A 111 -2.95 -11.24 -2.50
N SER A 112 -3.99 -11.71 -1.82
CA SER A 112 -4.40 -11.16 -0.53
C SER A 112 -3.35 -11.30 0.60
N LYS A 113 -2.27 -12.08 0.40
CA LYS A 113 -1.26 -12.38 1.43
C LYS A 113 0.19 -12.13 1.02
N HIS A 114 0.47 -12.13 -0.28
CA HIS A 114 1.82 -12.04 -0.82
C HIS A 114 1.88 -11.00 -1.93
N LEU A 115 2.96 -10.23 -1.95
CA LEU A 115 3.23 -9.19 -2.93
C LEU A 115 4.71 -9.26 -3.29
N VAL A 116 4.99 -9.12 -4.58
CA VAL A 116 6.35 -8.99 -5.09
C VAL A 116 6.41 -7.79 -6.03
N LEU A 117 7.27 -6.84 -5.71
CA LEU A 117 7.56 -5.67 -6.54
C LEU A 117 8.97 -5.79 -7.12
N GLN A 118 9.17 -5.27 -8.33
CA GLN A 118 10.49 -5.25 -8.95
C GLN A 118 10.72 -3.96 -9.75
N SER A 119 11.82 -3.28 -9.47
CA SER A 119 12.38 -2.21 -10.28
C SER A 119 13.69 -2.67 -10.94
N ASP A 120 14.36 -1.76 -11.63
CA ASP A 120 15.75 -1.92 -12.07
C ASP A 120 16.75 -1.82 -10.90
N TYR A 121 16.32 -1.32 -9.74
CA TYR A 121 17.12 -1.19 -8.53
C TYR A 121 17.04 -2.41 -7.62
N ALA A 122 15.84 -2.91 -7.36
CA ALA A 122 15.64 -4.02 -6.41
C ALA A 122 14.39 -4.84 -6.70
N ARG A 123 14.40 -6.08 -6.21
CA ARG A 123 13.23 -6.95 -6.06
C ARG A 123 12.85 -7.00 -4.58
N LEU A 124 11.59 -6.72 -4.30
CA LEU A 124 11.05 -6.59 -2.96
C LEU A 124 9.99 -7.66 -2.74
N GLU A 125 10.17 -8.48 -1.71
CA GLU A 125 9.22 -9.50 -1.30
C GLU A 125 8.46 -9.03 -0.05
N PHE A 126 7.14 -9.18 -0.05
CA PHE A 126 6.29 -8.73 1.03
C PHE A 126 5.33 -9.82 1.52
N ARG A 127 4.93 -9.68 2.79
CA ARG A 127 3.74 -10.33 3.34
C ARG A 127 2.71 -9.29 3.78
N LYS A 128 1.42 -9.66 3.76
CA LYS A 128 0.37 -8.84 4.37
C LYS A 128 0.58 -8.74 5.89
N PHE A 129 0.37 -7.56 6.47
CA PHE A 129 0.42 -7.31 7.92
C PHE A 129 -0.98 -7.06 8.49
#